data_AF-Q28QA7-F1
#
_entry.id   AF-Q28QA7-F1
#
_cell.length_a   1.000
_cell.length_b   1.000
_cell.length_c   1.000
_cell.angle_alpha   90.00
_cell.angle_beta   90.00
_cell.angle_gamma   90.00
#
_symmetry.space_group_name_H-M   'P 1'
#
loop_
_entity.id
_entity.type
_entity.pdbx_description
1 polymer ?
#
loop_
_entity_poly.entity_id
_entity_poly.type
_entity_poly.pdbx_seq_one_letter_code
_entity_poly.pdbx_strand_id
1 'polypeptide(L)'
;MRFLRFAGLATSLCLGAFAAHAESYACQMTTMGQSGGWVPEQFQVTLSGQEAMIFTPRGDIAGRIARYNASGFSVVASQQISNAGQHGTLNYRLTYNSRTNVARVRVTPLGYANNFSARGSCVRQS
;
A
#
# COMPACT_ATOMS: atom_id res chain seq x y z
N MET A 1 4.21 49.14 49.91
CA MET A 1 4.54 47.77 49.48
C MET A 1 3.54 47.36 48.41
N ARG A 2 3.96 47.25 47.14
CA ARG A 2 3.10 46.96 45.98
C ARG A 2 3.13 45.46 45.70
N PHE A 3 1.98 44.80 45.76
CA PHE A 3 1.82 43.39 45.38
C PHE A 3 1.58 43.29 43.87
N LEU A 4 2.54 42.72 43.13
CA LEU A 4 2.33 42.29 41.75
C LEU A 4 1.65 40.91 41.75
N ARG A 5 0.42 40.84 41.23
CA ARG A 5 -0.28 39.59 40.92
C ARG A 5 0.14 39.13 39.52
N PHE A 6 0.90 38.05 39.42
CA PHE A 6 1.16 37.35 38.16
C PHE A 6 -0.01 36.41 37.87
N ALA A 7 -0.83 36.77 36.89
CA ALA A 7 -1.82 35.87 36.30
C ALA A 7 -1.09 34.90 35.36
N GLY A 8 -0.88 33.67 35.81
CA GLY A 8 -0.33 32.58 35.00
C GLY A 8 -1.38 32.03 34.05
N LEU A 9 -1.30 32.40 32.76
CA LEU A 9 -1.99 31.67 31.70
C LEU A 9 -1.27 30.34 31.48
N ALA A 10 -1.85 29.25 31.97
CA ALA A 10 -1.47 27.89 31.59
C ALA A 10 -2.12 27.56 30.24
N THR A 11 -1.40 27.80 29.14
CA THR A 11 -1.76 27.31 27.82
C THR A 11 -1.50 25.81 27.74
N SER A 12 -2.54 25.01 28.00
CA SER A 12 -2.54 23.57 27.71
C SER A 12 -2.37 23.34 26.20
N LEU A 13 -1.16 22.99 25.79
CA LEU A 13 -0.87 22.45 24.46
C LEU A 13 -1.48 21.04 24.39
N CYS A 14 -2.70 20.96 23.84
CA CYS A 14 -3.22 19.69 23.33
C CYS A 14 -2.37 19.26 22.13
N LEU A 15 -1.34 18.45 22.40
CA LEU A 15 -0.66 17.64 21.38
C LEU A 15 -1.67 16.58 20.90
N GLY A 16 -2.44 16.93 19.88
CA GLY A 16 -3.30 15.98 19.18
C GLY A 16 -2.43 14.90 18.55
N ALA A 17 -2.43 13.71 19.14
CA ALA A 17 -1.89 12.52 18.51
C ALA A 17 -2.74 12.24 17.27
N PHE A 18 -2.18 12.50 16.09
CA PHE A 18 -2.76 12.00 14.86
C PHE A 18 -2.63 10.48 14.88
N ALA A 19 -3.72 9.79 15.22
CA ALA A 19 -3.78 8.34 15.09
C ALA A 19 -3.46 8.00 13.63
N ALA A 20 -2.38 7.24 13.41
CA ALA A 20 -2.09 6.66 12.11
C ALA A 20 -3.24 5.71 11.78
N HIS A 21 -4.15 6.18 10.94
CA HIS A 21 -5.28 5.37 10.50
C HIS A 21 -4.75 4.31 9.54
N ALA A 22 -4.79 3.05 9.96
CA ALA A 22 -4.46 1.95 9.07
C ALA A 22 -5.56 1.85 8.01
N GLU A 23 -5.19 1.85 6.73
CA GLU A 23 -6.13 1.67 5.63
C GLU A 23 -5.89 0.33 4.95
N SER A 24 -6.94 -0.47 4.79
CA SER A 24 -6.87 -1.79 4.16
C SER A 24 -7.56 -1.81 2.80
N TYR A 25 -7.03 -2.61 1.88
CA TYR A 25 -7.53 -2.78 0.52
C TYR A 25 -7.55 -4.27 0.18
N ALA A 26 -8.73 -4.80 -0.17
CA ALA A 26 -8.87 -6.15 -0.73
C ALA A 26 -8.72 -6.07 -2.25
N CYS A 27 -7.73 -6.75 -2.82
CA CYS A 27 -7.43 -6.72 -4.24
C CYS A 27 -7.84 -8.03 -4.92
N GLN A 28 -8.47 -7.90 -6.08
CA GLN A 28 -8.84 -8.99 -6.97
C GLN A 28 -8.21 -8.75 -8.34
N MET A 29 -7.45 -9.72 -8.82
CA MET A 29 -6.91 -9.71 -10.18
C MET A 29 -8.02 -10.10 -11.18
N THR A 30 -8.17 -9.30 -12.23
CA THR A 30 -9.18 -9.51 -13.30
C THR A 30 -8.53 -9.91 -14.62
N THR A 31 -7.23 -9.67 -14.77
CA THR A 31 -6.45 -10.10 -15.92
C THR A 31 -5.16 -10.71 -15.41
N MET A 32 -4.93 -11.99 -15.68
CA MET A 32 -3.75 -12.71 -15.21
C MET A 32 -2.63 -12.80 -16.25
N GLY A 33 -2.93 -12.51 -17.52
CA GLY A 33 -1.99 -12.73 -18.63
C GLY A 33 -1.47 -14.18 -18.65
N GLN A 34 -0.25 -14.38 -19.13
CA GLN A 34 0.46 -15.66 -19.06
C GLN A 34 1.20 -15.87 -17.72
N SER A 35 0.67 -15.33 -16.61
CA SER A 35 1.37 -15.40 -15.32
C SER A 35 1.57 -16.83 -14.80
N GLY A 36 0.88 -17.84 -15.34
CA GLY A 36 1.14 -19.25 -15.02
C GLY A 36 1.04 -19.56 -13.52
N GLY A 37 0.15 -18.87 -12.81
CA GLY A 37 0.00 -18.97 -11.36
C GLY A 37 1.08 -18.26 -10.55
N TRP A 38 1.93 -17.42 -11.13
CA TRP A 38 2.96 -16.66 -10.40
C TRP A 38 2.36 -15.55 -9.54
N VAL A 39 1.26 -14.98 -9.99
CA VAL A 39 0.54 -13.92 -9.29
C VAL A 39 -0.68 -14.55 -8.60
N PRO A 40 -0.93 -14.27 -7.31
CA PRO A 40 -2.16 -14.71 -6.66
C PRO A 40 -3.37 -13.94 -7.22
N GLU A 41 -4.52 -14.61 -7.31
CA GLU A 41 -5.76 -13.97 -7.78
C GLU A 41 -6.30 -12.94 -6.79
N GLN A 42 -6.05 -13.16 -5.50
CA GLN A 42 -6.50 -12.33 -4.39
C GLN A 42 -5.36 -12.07 -3.41
N PHE A 43 -5.33 -10.85 -2.87
CA PHE A 43 -4.42 -10.45 -1.80
C PHE A 43 -4.94 -9.17 -1.12
N GLN A 44 -4.36 -8.84 0.03
CA GLN A 44 -4.71 -7.62 0.77
C GLN A 44 -3.52 -6.66 0.80
N VAL A 45 -3.81 -5.37 0.88
CA VAL A 45 -2.81 -4.32 1.08
C VAL A 45 -3.22 -3.48 2.28
N THR A 46 -2.34 -3.34 3.25
CA THR A 46 -2.54 -2.45 4.40
C THR A 46 -1.53 -1.32 4.36
N LEU A 47 -2.00 -0.10 4.63
CA LEU A 47 -1.18 1.11 4.73
C LEU A 47 -1.15 1.54 6.18
N SER A 48 0.04 1.87 6.70
CA SER A 48 0.22 2.42 8.03
C SER A 48 1.25 3.54 7.98
N GLY A 49 0.78 4.79 8.05
CA GLY A 49 1.66 5.96 7.87
C GLY A 49 2.32 5.98 6.49
N GLN A 50 3.64 5.78 6.45
CA GLN A 50 4.42 5.70 5.19
C GLN A 50 4.73 4.27 4.73
N GLU A 51 4.35 3.28 5.53
CA GLU A 51 4.60 1.88 5.26
C GLU A 51 3.39 1.26 4.56
N ALA A 52 3.68 0.24 3.74
CA ALA A 52 2.66 -0.60 3.14
C ALA A 52 3.05 -2.07 3.32
N MET A 53 2.07 -2.93 3.57
CA MET A 53 2.25 -4.37 3.62
C MET A 53 1.30 -5.01 2.61
N ILE A 54 1.79 -5.94 1.79
CA ILE A 54 0.96 -6.75 0.90
C ILE A 54 0.91 -8.17 1.44
N PHE A 55 -0.28 -8.63 1.83
CA PHE A 55 -0.52 -9.97 2.34
C PHE A 55 -0.97 -10.88 1.21
N THR A 56 -0.12 -11.84 0.85
CA THR A 56 -0.42 -12.81 -0.20
C THR A 56 -0.47 -14.22 0.38
N PRO A 57 -1.13 -15.18 -0.30
CA PRO A 57 -1.06 -16.60 0.10
C PRO A 57 0.37 -17.18 0.14
N ARG A 58 1.36 -16.47 -0.41
CA ARG A 58 2.77 -16.87 -0.49
C ARG A 58 3.66 -16.18 0.53
N GLY A 59 3.07 -15.37 1.40
CA GLY A 59 3.76 -14.59 2.41
C GLY A 59 3.58 -13.09 2.23
N ASP A 60 4.08 -12.38 3.23
CA ASP A 60 3.90 -10.94 3.36
C ASP A 60 5.05 -10.19 2.71
N ILE A 61 4.71 -9.10 2.03
CA ILE A 61 5.64 -8.31 1.24
C ILE A 61 5.64 -6.90 1.81
N ALA A 62 6.78 -6.50 2.37
CA ALA A 62 7.00 -5.11 2.72
C ALA A 62 7.05 -4.24 1.46
N GLY A 63 6.21 -3.22 1.45
CA GLY A 63 6.11 -2.21 0.41
C GLY A 63 6.37 -0.82 0.96
N ARG A 64 6.38 0.16 0.05
CA ARG A 64 6.47 1.58 0.41
C ARG A 64 5.50 2.41 -0.42
N ILE A 65 5.07 3.51 0.15
CA ILE A 65 4.30 4.52 -0.58
C ILE A 65 5.27 5.30 -1.48
N ALA A 66 5.21 5.04 -2.79
CA ALA A 66 6.04 5.73 -3.79
C ALA A 66 5.55 7.15 -4.10
N ARG A 67 4.26 7.42 -3.89
CA ARG A 67 3.63 8.73 -4.12
C ARG A 67 2.42 8.88 -3.21
N TYR A 68 2.26 10.04 -2.60
CA TYR A 68 1.06 10.42 -1.82
C TYR A 68 0.76 11.90 -2.05
N ASN A 69 -0.46 12.25 -2.46
CA ASN A 69 -0.93 13.64 -2.62
C ASN A 69 -2.46 13.71 -2.69
N ALA A 70 -3.00 14.91 -2.88
CA ALA A 70 -4.45 15.13 -2.97
C ALA A 70 -5.16 14.33 -4.10
N SER A 71 -4.45 13.92 -5.16
CA SER A 71 -5.02 13.09 -6.24
C SER A 71 -5.02 11.58 -5.92
N GLY A 72 -4.43 11.17 -4.80
CA GLY A 72 -4.35 9.80 -4.34
C GLY A 72 -2.91 9.36 -4.06
N PHE A 73 -2.67 8.06 -4.14
CA PHE A 73 -1.39 7.47 -3.78
C PHE A 73 -1.01 6.29 -4.66
N SER A 74 0.26 5.90 -4.59
CA SER A 74 0.74 4.66 -5.19
C SER A 74 1.69 3.93 -4.26
N VAL A 75 1.51 2.63 -4.13
CA VAL A 75 2.39 1.72 -3.39
C VAL A 75 3.19 0.89 -4.36
N VAL A 76 4.45 0.62 -4.02
CA VAL A 76 5.30 -0.34 -4.72
C VAL A 76 5.88 -1.34 -3.73
N ALA A 77 5.90 -2.61 -4.12
CA ALA A 77 6.51 -3.69 -3.36
C ALA A 77 7.14 -4.70 -4.32
N SER A 78 8.13 -5.45 -3.87
CA SER A 78 8.78 -6.47 -4.69
C SER A 78 8.88 -7.78 -3.91
N GLN A 79 8.52 -8.88 -4.55
CA GLN A 79 8.56 -10.22 -3.96
C GLN A 79 9.43 -11.13 -4.82
N GLN A 80 10.40 -11.78 -4.20
CA GLN A 80 11.07 -12.91 -4.82
C GLN A 80 10.14 -14.11 -4.78
N ILE A 81 9.99 -14.79 -5.91
CA ILE A 81 9.16 -15.97 -6.04
C ILE A 81 9.96 -17.12 -6.63
N SER A 82 9.61 -18.32 -6.22
CA SER A 82 10.10 -19.56 -6.82
C SER A 82 8.90 -20.41 -7.22
N ASN A 83 8.90 -20.92 -8.45
CA ASN A 83 7.87 -21.84 -8.93
C ASN A 83 8.52 -22.85 -9.90
N ALA A 84 8.36 -24.14 -9.61
CA ALA A 84 8.89 -25.24 -10.44
C ALA A 84 10.37 -25.08 -10.82
N GLY A 85 11.21 -24.61 -9.88
CA GLY A 85 12.64 -24.40 -10.09
C GLY A 85 13.01 -23.11 -10.84
N GLN A 86 12.04 -22.27 -11.20
CA GLN A 86 12.26 -20.94 -11.76
C GLN A 86 12.19 -19.88 -10.67
N HIS A 87 13.14 -18.96 -10.66
CA HIS A 87 13.24 -17.88 -9.68
C HIS A 87 13.02 -16.53 -10.33
N GLY A 88 12.03 -15.77 -9.86
CA GLY A 88 11.73 -14.45 -10.39
C GLY A 88 11.50 -13.42 -9.31
N THR A 89 11.42 -12.17 -9.73
CA THR A 89 10.93 -11.09 -8.86
C THR A 89 9.66 -10.52 -9.45
N LEU A 90 8.61 -10.43 -8.66
CA LEU A 90 7.38 -9.73 -9.02
C LEU A 90 7.40 -8.34 -8.41
N ASN A 91 7.07 -7.33 -9.22
CA ASN A 91 6.82 -5.98 -8.77
C ASN A 91 5.32 -5.75 -8.69
N TYR A 92 4.84 -5.44 -7.50
CA TYR A 92 3.46 -5.10 -7.20
C TYR A 92 3.34 -3.58 -7.17
N ARG A 93 2.36 -3.04 -7.90
CA ARG A 93 2.02 -1.62 -7.85
C ARG A 93 0.53 -1.43 -7.66
N LEU A 94 0.16 -0.88 -6.50
CA LEU A 94 -1.21 -0.41 -6.25
C LEU A 94 -1.26 1.10 -6.50
N THR A 95 -2.30 1.57 -7.15
CA THR A 95 -2.56 3.00 -7.38
C THR A 95 -3.99 3.30 -7.01
N TYR A 96 -4.18 4.25 -6.10
CA TYR A 96 -5.48 4.79 -5.73
C TYR A 96 -5.63 6.20 -6.30
N ASN A 97 -6.76 6.46 -6.94
CA ASN A 97 -7.16 7.77 -7.42
C ASN A 97 -8.31 8.28 -6.56
N SER A 98 -8.07 9.38 -5.84
CA SER A 98 -9.06 9.98 -4.92
C SER A 98 -10.24 10.61 -5.66
N ARG A 99 -10.05 11.11 -6.89
CA ARG A 99 -11.11 11.76 -7.68
C ARG A 99 -12.16 10.76 -8.16
N THR A 100 -11.71 9.59 -8.60
CA THR A 100 -12.62 8.53 -9.09
C THR A 100 -12.97 7.53 -8.00
N ASN A 101 -12.33 7.61 -6.83
CA ASN A 101 -12.38 6.61 -5.76
C ASN A 101 -12.09 5.18 -6.25
N VAL A 102 -11.11 5.03 -7.16
CA VAL A 102 -10.74 3.73 -7.74
C VAL A 102 -9.33 3.36 -7.31
N ALA A 103 -9.19 2.16 -6.73
CA ALA A 103 -7.90 1.51 -6.57
C ALA A 103 -7.69 0.43 -7.64
N ARG A 104 -6.53 0.45 -8.29
CA ARG A 104 -6.10 -0.55 -9.26
C ARG A 104 -4.76 -1.13 -8.83
N VAL A 105 -4.55 -2.39 -9.19
CA VAL A 105 -3.28 -3.06 -8.97
C VAL A 105 -2.74 -3.63 -10.26
N ARG A 106 -1.42 -3.59 -10.38
CA ARG A 106 -0.67 -4.18 -11.48
C ARG A 106 0.49 -4.96 -10.91
N VAL A 107 0.71 -6.16 -11.45
CA VAL A 107 1.85 -7.01 -11.12
C VAL A 107 2.63 -7.31 -12.39
N THR A 108 3.94 -7.12 -12.34
CA THR A 108 4.85 -7.35 -13.48
C THR A 108 6.10 -8.10 -13.02
N PRO A 109 6.57 -9.10 -13.77
CA PRO A 109 7.86 -9.72 -13.50
C PRO A 109 9.00 -8.74 -13.79
N LEU A 110 10.06 -8.80 -12.99
CA LEU A 110 11.33 -8.12 -13.23
C LEU A 110 12.37 -9.16 -13.70
N GLY A 111 13.12 -8.83 -14.74
CA GLY A 111 14.25 -9.65 -15.21
C GLY A 111 13.89 -10.85 -16.10
N TYR A 112 12.64 -11.01 -16.53
CA TYR A 112 12.22 -12.06 -17.46
C TYR A 112 11.77 -11.51 -18.81
N ALA A 113 12.07 -12.24 -19.89
CA ALA A 113 11.61 -11.90 -21.25
C ALA A 113 10.09 -12.05 -21.42
N ASN A 114 9.46 -12.91 -20.60
CA ASN A 114 8.00 -13.06 -20.59
C ASN A 114 7.35 -11.84 -19.93
N ASN A 115 6.93 -10.89 -20.78
CA ASN A 115 6.30 -9.62 -20.43
C ASN A 115 4.84 -9.78 -19.97
N PHE A 116 4.52 -10.78 -19.13
CA PHE A 116 3.16 -10.87 -18.63
C PHE A 116 2.87 -9.68 -17.70
N SER A 117 1.65 -9.15 -17.77
CA SER A 117 1.18 -8.11 -16.87
C SER A 117 -0.15 -8.55 -16.33
N ALA A 118 -0.19 -8.86 -15.03
CA ALA A 118 -1.44 -9.09 -14.34
C ALA A 118 -2.00 -7.73 -13.87
N ARG A 119 -3.32 -7.57 -13.92
CA ARG A 119 -4.05 -6.35 -13.52
C ARG A 119 -5.31 -6.70 -12.75
N GLY A 120 -5.70 -5.82 -11.85
CA GLY A 120 -6.86 -6.00 -10.99
C GLY A 120 -7.40 -4.68 -10.43
N SER A 121 -8.47 -4.80 -9.66
CA SER A 121 -9.05 -3.73 -8.88
C SER A 121 -8.94 -4.04 -7.39
N CYS A 122 -8.92 -3.01 -6.57
CA CYS A 122 -8.99 -3.16 -5.13
C CYS A 122 -10.16 -2.37 -4.56
N VAL A 123 -10.75 -2.89 -3.49
CA VAL A 123 -11.83 -2.26 -2.74
C VAL A 123 -11.29 -1.92 -1.36
N ARG A 124 -11.46 -0.66 -0.94
CA ARG A 124 -11.09 -0.22 0.41
C ARG A 124 -11.96 -0.98 1.43
N GLN A 125 -11.33 -1.54 2.44
CA GLN A 125 -11.95 -2.17 3.60
C GLN A 125 -11.87 -1.15 4.75
N SER A 126 -13.02 -0.60 5.14
CA SER A 126 -13.17 0.36 6.25
C SER A 126 -13.05 -0.34 7.60
#